data_AF-A0A9N7N3R1-F1
#
_entry.id   AF-A0A9N7N3R1-F1
#
_cell.length_a   1.000
_cell.length_b   1.000
_cell.length_c   1.000
_cell.angle_alpha   90.00
_cell.angle_beta   90.00
_cell.angle_gamma   90.00
#
_symmetry.space_group_name_H-M   'P 1'
#
loop_
_entity.id
_entity.type
_entity.pdbx_description
1 polymer ?
#
loop_
_entity_poly.entity_id
_entity_poly.type
_entity_poly.pdbx_seq_one_letter_code
_entity_poly.pdbx_strand_id
1 'polypeptide(L)'
;MCSPHHRRRRHILLLLIIFVALLLSFSSSSSGNYILVDPSGRGNFTTIQAAINAVPSHNTKWTCVHIKQGLYREQVRIPMEKPFIYLKGEGKKNTYVVWDAHDSIATSATFSSEADNTIAKCITFVNSYNSPPNNKRPMKTAVAAMIQGDKSAFYRCGFFGFQDTLWDVAGRHYFKLCSIQGAVDFIFGAGQSLYERCTISVVAGSLPNGVPGYITAQGRSSNKETNGFVFKECKIVGNGNTYLGRAWRDYARVLFYNSSMSEIIVPQGWDSWYNVGREYQLTFAEHSCKGLGSDMARRVKWIKKLSPRYLNHLTSFSFIDDRQGWMRKLPFHI
;
A
#
# COMPACT_ATOMS: atom_id res chain seq x y z
N MET A 1 -13.96 28.93 -72.87
CA MET A 1 -12.51 28.76 -72.60
C MET A 1 -12.19 29.37 -71.24
N CYS A 2 -12.03 28.56 -70.19
CA CYS A 2 -11.68 29.05 -68.86
C CYS A 2 -10.16 29.23 -68.74
N SER A 3 -9.75 30.43 -68.33
CA SER A 3 -8.34 30.87 -68.24
C SER A 3 -7.48 29.96 -67.33
N PRO A 4 -6.23 29.64 -67.72
CA PRO A 4 -5.33 28.74 -66.98
C PRO A 4 -4.98 29.25 -65.57
N HIS A 5 -5.21 30.52 -65.26
CA HIS A 5 -5.02 31.09 -63.92
C HIS A 5 -6.01 30.56 -62.87
N HIS A 6 -7.20 30.10 -63.27
CA HIS A 6 -8.23 29.66 -62.32
C HIS A 6 -8.00 28.24 -61.77
N ARG A 7 -7.29 27.37 -62.51
CA ARG A 7 -6.94 26.00 -62.06
C ARG A 7 -5.83 25.98 -61.01
N ARG A 8 -4.80 26.84 -61.16
CA ARG A 8 -3.68 26.92 -60.18
C ARG A 8 -4.12 27.39 -58.79
N ARG A 9 -5.04 28.36 -58.70
CA ARG A 9 -5.56 28.84 -57.40
C ARG A 9 -6.37 27.78 -56.65
N ARG A 10 -7.11 26.91 -57.36
CA ARG A 10 -7.87 25.82 -56.73
C ARG A 10 -6.97 24.71 -56.18
N HIS A 11 -5.84 24.42 -56.80
CA HIS A 11 -4.90 23.40 -56.30
C HIS A 11 -4.11 23.89 -55.07
N ILE A 12 -3.74 25.17 -55.02
CA ILE A 12 -3.07 25.76 -53.85
C ILE A 12 -4.03 25.81 -52.64
N LEU A 13 -5.31 26.15 -52.85
CA LEU A 13 -6.31 26.16 -51.79
C LEU A 13 -6.61 24.74 -51.25
N LEU A 14 -6.66 23.73 -52.12
CA LEU A 14 -6.84 22.32 -51.71
C LEU A 14 -5.64 21.80 -50.90
N LEU A 15 -4.41 22.14 -51.30
CA LEU A 15 -3.19 21.76 -50.59
C LEU A 15 -3.09 22.43 -49.21
N LEU A 16 -3.53 23.70 -49.08
CA LEU A 16 -3.61 24.39 -47.79
C LEU A 16 -4.67 23.78 -46.85
N ILE A 17 -5.82 23.34 -47.37
CA ILE A 17 -6.86 22.68 -46.57
C ILE A 17 -6.40 21.30 -46.09
N ILE A 18 -5.66 20.56 -46.92
CA ILE A 18 -5.07 19.26 -46.53
C ILE A 18 -3.95 19.46 -45.50
N PHE A 19 -3.14 20.52 -45.61
CA PHE A 19 -2.08 20.82 -44.64
C PHE A 19 -2.63 21.29 -43.28
N VAL A 20 -3.74 22.05 -43.27
CA VAL A 20 -4.44 22.42 -42.03
C VAL A 20 -5.18 21.24 -41.40
N ALA A 21 -5.73 20.31 -42.20
CA ALA A 21 -6.32 19.07 -41.70
C ALA A 21 -5.27 18.10 -41.12
N LEU A 22 -4.06 18.06 -41.69
CA LEU A 22 -2.94 17.30 -41.12
C LEU A 22 -2.35 17.94 -39.86
N LEU A 23 -2.44 19.26 -39.68
CA LEU A 23 -2.04 19.95 -38.44
C LEU A 23 -3.08 19.83 -37.31
N LEU A 24 -4.32 19.44 -37.61
CA LEU A 24 -5.35 19.13 -36.61
C LEU A 24 -5.36 17.66 -36.18
N SER A 25 -4.46 16.85 -36.74
CA SER A 25 -4.20 15.49 -36.25
C SER A 25 -3.16 15.54 -35.13
N PHE A 26 -3.44 16.33 -34.09
CA PHE A 26 -2.73 16.18 -32.83
C PHE A 26 -3.07 14.79 -32.30
N SER A 27 -2.11 13.89 -32.40
CA SER A 27 -2.11 12.60 -31.74
C SER A 27 -2.63 12.78 -30.32
N SER A 28 -3.81 12.24 -30.02
CA SER A 28 -4.28 12.12 -28.66
C SER A 28 -3.26 11.24 -27.93
N SER A 29 -2.33 11.87 -27.21
CA SER A 29 -1.63 11.17 -26.14
C SER A 29 -2.72 10.49 -25.31
N SER A 30 -2.58 9.19 -25.03
CA SER A 30 -3.53 8.45 -24.22
C SER A 30 -3.46 8.98 -22.78
N SER A 31 -4.03 10.15 -22.57
CA SER A 31 -4.17 10.81 -21.29
C SER A 31 -5.26 10.05 -20.56
N GLY A 32 -4.88 9.37 -19.48
CA GLY A 32 -5.84 8.69 -18.61
C GLY A 32 -6.95 9.65 -18.17
N ASN A 33 -8.12 9.11 -17.83
CA ASN A 33 -9.22 9.91 -17.32
C ASN A 33 -8.77 10.64 -16.05
N TYR A 34 -9.14 11.91 -15.89
CA TYR A 34 -8.74 12.72 -14.74
C TYR A 34 -9.98 13.26 -14.03
N ILE A 35 -10.07 13.03 -12.72
CA ILE A 35 -11.16 13.45 -11.84
C ILE A 35 -10.57 14.27 -10.70
N LEU A 36 -11.04 15.50 -10.50
CA LEU A 36 -10.64 16.37 -9.39
C LEU A 36 -11.65 16.26 -8.23
N VAL A 37 -11.15 15.98 -7.04
CA VAL A 37 -11.91 16.02 -5.78
C VAL A 37 -11.45 17.24 -4.97
N ASP A 38 -12.35 18.19 -4.74
CA ASP A 38 -12.10 19.38 -3.91
C ASP A 38 -13.22 19.51 -2.87
N PRO A 39 -12.92 19.40 -1.56
CA PRO A 39 -13.94 19.45 -0.52
C PRO A 39 -14.61 20.83 -0.40
N SER A 40 -14.03 21.87 -1.01
CA SER A 40 -14.65 23.20 -1.12
C SER A 40 -15.65 23.36 -2.27
N GLY A 41 -15.88 22.31 -3.07
CA GLY A 41 -16.86 22.32 -4.16
C GLY A 41 -16.33 22.83 -5.51
N ARG A 42 -15.03 23.10 -5.63
CA ARG A 42 -14.39 23.56 -6.89
C ARG A 42 -13.85 22.44 -7.78
N GLY A 43 -14.15 21.19 -7.45
CA GLY A 43 -13.75 19.99 -8.19
C GLY A 43 -14.92 19.36 -8.93
N ASN A 44 -14.68 18.23 -9.59
CA ASN A 44 -15.76 17.40 -10.14
C ASN A 44 -16.63 16.79 -9.04
N PHE A 45 -16.01 16.46 -7.89
CA PHE A 45 -16.69 15.92 -6.71
C PHE A 45 -16.15 16.57 -5.43
N THR A 46 -16.94 16.54 -4.36
CA THR A 46 -16.54 16.97 -3.02
C THR A 46 -16.01 15.83 -2.16
N THR A 47 -16.37 14.58 -2.48
CA THR A 47 -15.95 13.38 -1.76
C THR A 47 -15.17 12.42 -2.67
N ILE A 48 -14.30 11.61 -2.06
CA ILE A 48 -13.48 10.64 -2.78
C ILE A 48 -14.37 9.48 -3.26
N GLN A 49 -15.31 9.01 -2.43
CA GLN A 49 -16.19 7.91 -2.83
C GLN A 49 -17.04 8.27 -4.05
N ALA A 50 -17.55 9.50 -4.15
CA ALA A 50 -18.32 9.92 -5.33
C ALA A 50 -17.48 9.89 -6.61
N ALA A 51 -16.21 10.29 -6.54
CA ALA A 51 -15.28 10.18 -7.67
C ALA A 51 -15.01 8.72 -8.08
N ILE A 52 -14.85 7.81 -7.11
CA ILE A 52 -14.72 6.37 -7.38
C ILE A 52 -16.01 5.79 -8.01
N ASN A 53 -17.17 6.22 -7.53
CA ASN A 53 -18.45 5.78 -8.07
C ASN A 53 -18.62 6.19 -9.55
N ALA A 54 -18.05 7.31 -9.95
CA ALA A 54 -18.10 7.81 -11.33
C ALA A 54 -17.17 7.08 -12.31
N VAL A 55 -16.15 6.35 -11.84
CA VAL A 55 -15.32 5.51 -12.71
C VAL A 55 -16.17 4.35 -13.24
N PRO A 56 -16.22 4.06 -14.55
CA PRO A 56 -17.02 2.95 -15.07
C PRO A 56 -16.62 1.61 -14.47
N SER A 57 -17.59 0.69 -14.29
CA SER A 57 -17.28 -0.71 -14.00
C SER A 57 -16.53 -1.35 -15.19
N HIS A 58 -15.73 -2.35 -14.90
CA HIS A 58 -14.80 -3.02 -15.82
C HIS A 58 -13.85 -2.05 -16.53
N ASN A 59 -13.44 -0.98 -15.85
CA ASN A 59 -12.51 0.00 -16.37
C ASN A 59 -11.19 -0.66 -16.82
N THR A 60 -10.67 -0.28 -17.98
CA THR A 60 -9.41 -0.82 -18.55
C THR A 60 -8.34 0.25 -18.73
N LYS A 61 -8.64 1.51 -18.38
CA LYS A 61 -7.76 2.66 -18.58
C LYS A 61 -7.46 3.33 -17.25
N TRP A 62 -6.22 3.73 -17.04
CA TRP A 62 -5.85 4.47 -15.82
C TRP A 62 -6.73 5.72 -15.65
N THR A 63 -7.44 5.78 -14.52
CA THR A 63 -8.20 6.95 -14.09
C THR A 63 -7.51 7.57 -12.88
N CYS A 64 -6.99 8.79 -13.05
CA CYS A 64 -6.38 9.58 -11.99
C CYS A 64 -7.47 10.32 -11.22
N VAL A 65 -7.67 9.97 -9.95
CA VAL A 65 -8.48 10.72 -9.00
C VAL A 65 -7.53 11.62 -8.21
N HIS A 66 -7.44 12.88 -8.62
CA HIS A 66 -6.65 13.89 -7.91
C HIS A 66 -7.47 14.47 -6.75
N ILE A 67 -6.96 14.26 -5.54
CA ILE A 67 -7.61 14.60 -4.28
C ILE A 67 -6.85 15.78 -3.68
N LYS A 68 -7.51 16.94 -3.59
CA LYS A 68 -6.90 18.11 -2.98
C LYS A 68 -6.63 17.90 -1.50
N GLN A 69 -5.76 18.72 -0.93
CA GLN A 69 -5.54 18.72 0.51
C GLN A 69 -6.85 18.95 1.27
N GLY A 70 -6.99 18.27 2.39
CA GLY A 70 -8.22 18.27 3.18
C GLY A 70 -8.33 17.06 4.08
N LEU A 71 -9.30 17.14 4.99
CA LEU A 71 -9.74 16.06 5.85
C LEU A 71 -11.07 15.51 5.30
N TYR A 72 -11.03 14.31 4.76
CA TYR A 72 -12.17 13.60 4.21
C TYR A 72 -12.68 12.59 5.24
N ARG A 73 -13.84 12.86 5.84
CA ARG A 73 -14.48 11.96 6.81
C ARG A 73 -15.47 11.05 6.09
N GLU A 74 -14.95 9.97 5.53
CA GLU A 74 -15.71 8.98 4.77
C GLU A 74 -15.01 7.62 4.81
N GLN A 75 -15.75 6.54 4.53
CA GLN A 75 -15.16 5.27 4.12
C GLN A 75 -15.05 5.26 2.60
N VAL A 76 -13.86 4.91 2.09
CA VAL A 76 -13.59 4.83 0.65
C VAL A 76 -13.39 3.37 0.25
N ARG A 77 -14.22 2.87 -0.67
CA ARG A 77 -14.13 1.53 -1.24
C ARG A 77 -13.91 1.61 -2.75
N ILE A 78 -12.84 0.95 -3.21
CA ILE A 78 -12.61 0.63 -4.61
C ILE A 78 -13.03 -0.83 -4.83
N PRO A 79 -14.24 -1.06 -5.38
CA PRO A 79 -14.77 -2.40 -5.54
C PRO A 79 -14.08 -3.13 -6.70
N MET A 80 -14.07 -4.47 -6.66
CA MET A 80 -13.28 -5.34 -7.55
C MET A 80 -13.44 -5.02 -9.05
N GLU A 81 -14.65 -4.62 -9.46
CA GLU A 81 -14.99 -4.29 -10.83
C GLU A 81 -14.41 -2.96 -11.32
N LYS A 82 -13.70 -2.18 -10.50
CA LYS A 82 -13.13 -0.87 -10.89
C LYS A 82 -11.60 -0.82 -10.85
N PRO A 83 -10.89 -1.66 -11.64
CA PRO A 83 -9.43 -1.64 -11.67
C PRO A 83 -8.88 -0.39 -12.37
N PHE A 84 -7.55 -0.22 -12.32
CA PHE A 84 -6.81 0.89 -12.94
C PHE A 84 -7.19 2.27 -12.39
N ILE A 85 -7.31 2.37 -11.05
CA ILE A 85 -7.54 3.65 -10.36
C ILE A 85 -6.25 4.12 -9.71
N TYR A 86 -5.92 5.40 -9.94
CA TYR A 86 -4.81 6.08 -9.31
C TYR A 86 -5.32 7.22 -8.41
N LEU A 87 -5.29 7.01 -7.10
CA LEU A 87 -5.52 8.03 -6.09
C LEU A 87 -4.27 8.89 -5.91
N LYS A 88 -4.36 10.18 -6.23
CA LYS A 88 -3.27 11.14 -6.09
C LYS A 88 -3.65 12.23 -5.09
N GLY A 89 -3.10 12.19 -3.89
CA GLY A 89 -3.24 13.29 -2.92
C GLY A 89 -2.22 14.42 -3.14
N GLU A 90 -2.48 15.59 -2.57
CA GLU A 90 -1.57 16.77 -2.58
C GLU A 90 -0.48 16.72 -1.49
N GLY A 91 -0.42 15.63 -0.71
CA GLY A 91 0.64 15.41 0.27
C GLY A 91 0.19 14.52 1.42
N LYS A 92 1.04 13.58 1.84
CA LYS A 92 0.68 12.65 2.93
C LYS A 92 0.39 13.34 4.27
N LYS A 93 0.88 14.57 4.46
CA LYS A 93 0.63 15.39 5.64
C LYS A 93 -0.52 16.39 5.46
N ASN A 94 -1.17 16.40 4.29
CA ASN A 94 -2.14 17.41 3.88
C ASN A 94 -3.46 16.79 3.39
N THR A 95 -3.45 15.55 2.90
CA THR A 95 -4.64 14.83 2.40
C THR A 95 -4.90 13.60 3.27
N TYR A 96 -6.00 13.62 4.02
CA TYR A 96 -6.37 12.58 4.98
C TYR A 96 -7.77 12.01 4.69
N VAL A 97 -7.90 10.68 4.72
CA VAL A 97 -9.18 9.97 4.80
C VAL A 97 -9.29 9.38 6.19
N VAL A 98 -10.35 9.68 6.92
CA VAL A 98 -10.48 9.33 8.33
C VAL A 98 -11.86 8.76 8.62
N TRP A 99 -11.87 7.60 9.28
CA TRP A 99 -13.07 6.99 9.84
C TRP A 99 -12.78 6.37 11.23
N ASP A 100 -13.78 5.80 11.90
CA ASP A 100 -13.63 5.17 13.22
C ASP A 100 -14.49 3.91 13.41
N ALA A 101 -14.90 3.27 12.31
CA ALA A 101 -15.51 1.94 12.36
C ALA A 101 -14.54 0.92 12.98
N HIS A 102 -15.09 -0.06 13.71
CA HIS A 102 -14.33 -0.99 14.53
C HIS A 102 -15.09 -2.32 14.69
N ASP A 103 -14.59 -3.22 15.55
CA ASP A 103 -15.13 -4.54 15.92
C ASP A 103 -15.04 -5.63 14.85
N SER A 104 -15.03 -5.28 13.56
CA SER A 104 -14.93 -6.24 12.46
C SER A 104 -13.91 -5.81 11.44
N ILE A 105 -12.90 -6.65 11.18
CA ILE A 105 -11.93 -6.41 10.10
C ILE A 105 -12.60 -6.27 8.73
N ALA A 106 -13.76 -6.93 8.53
CA ALA A 106 -14.49 -6.92 7.26
C ALA A 106 -15.20 -5.60 6.96
N THR A 107 -15.53 -4.80 7.98
CA THR A 107 -16.33 -3.56 7.82
C THR A 107 -15.67 -2.31 8.40
N SER A 108 -14.60 -2.45 9.19
CA SER A 108 -13.93 -1.34 9.87
C SER A 108 -12.99 -0.51 8.98
N ALA A 109 -12.66 -0.98 7.78
CA ALA A 109 -11.69 -0.34 6.90
C ALA A 109 -12.11 1.11 6.55
N THR A 110 -11.23 2.08 6.85
CA THR A 110 -11.40 3.47 6.37
C THR A 110 -11.20 3.54 4.86
N PHE A 111 -10.24 2.79 4.33
CA PHE A 111 -10.03 2.59 2.90
C PHE A 111 -10.00 1.09 2.57
N SER A 112 -10.75 0.66 1.57
CA SER A 112 -10.67 -0.70 1.04
C SER A 112 -10.45 -0.70 -0.46
N SER A 113 -9.59 -1.59 -0.93
CA SER A 113 -9.30 -1.80 -2.35
C SER A 113 -9.35 -3.29 -2.69
N GLU A 114 -10.43 -3.70 -3.32
CA GLU A 114 -10.63 -5.04 -3.87
C GLU A 114 -10.22 -5.13 -5.34
N ALA A 115 -10.04 -3.99 -6.02
CA ALA A 115 -9.70 -3.94 -7.43
C ALA A 115 -8.20 -4.08 -7.69
N ASP A 116 -7.87 -4.87 -8.72
CA ASP A 116 -6.52 -4.98 -9.25
C ASP A 116 -6.03 -3.65 -9.84
N ASN A 117 -4.71 -3.47 -9.87
CA ASN A 117 -4.07 -2.28 -10.44
C ASN A 117 -4.57 -0.99 -9.76
N THR A 118 -4.53 -0.96 -8.43
CA THR A 118 -4.82 0.23 -7.64
C THR A 118 -3.53 0.93 -7.23
N ILE A 119 -3.46 2.24 -7.42
CA ILE A 119 -2.33 3.05 -6.97
C ILE A 119 -2.83 4.12 -6.02
N ALA A 120 -2.11 4.34 -4.92
CA ALA A 120 -2.26 5.55 -4.13
C ALA A 120 -0.91 6.26 -3.93
N LYS A 121 -0.93 7.59 -3.99
CA LYS A 121 0.25 8.42 -3.77
C LYS A 121 -0.09 9.64 -2.92
N CYS A 122 0.77 9.95 -1.95
CA CYS A 122 0.70 11.18 -1.16
C CYS A 122 -0.65 11.41 -0.46
N ILE A 123 -1.25 10.35 0.08
CA ILE A 123 -2.52 10.38 0.84
C ILE A 123 -2.36 9.54 2.11
N THR A 124 -3.11 9.85 3.17
CA THR A 124 -3.07 9.14 4.44
C THR A 124 -4.45 8.61 4.82
N PHE A 125 -4.50 7.33 5.18
CA PHE A 125 -5.70 6.64 5.66
C PHE A 125 -5.58 6.42 7.16
N VAL A 126 -6.59 6.84 7.92
CA VAL A 126 -6.58 6.78 9.39
C VAL A 126 -7.86 6.11 9.89
N ASN A 127 -7.69 5.03 10.64
CA ASN A 127 -8.74 4.62 11.56
C ASN A 127 -8.49 5.26 12.93
N SER A 128 -9.40 6.13 13.33
CA SER A 128 -9.27 6.99 14.51
C SER A 128 -9.86 6.38 15.79
N TYR A 129 -10.41 5.16 15.75
CA TYR A 129 -11.15 4.59 16.88
C TYR A 129 -10.35 4.52 18.18
N ASN A 130 -9.09 4.05 18.15
CA ASN A 130 -8.16 4.05 19.29
C ASN A 130 -7.03 5.08 19.14
N SER A 131 -7.28 6.17 18.39
CA SER A 131 -6.33 7.28 18.20
C SER A 131 -6.89 8.58 18.81
N PRO A 132 -6.09 9.41 19.53
CA PRO A 132 -4.72 9.10 19.96
C PRO A 132 -4.70 7.86 20.88
N PRO A 133 -3.56 7.16 20.98
CA PRO A 133 -3.40 6.07 21.93
C PRO A 133 -3.79 6.50 23.36
N ASN A 134 -4.37 5.60 24.15
CA ASN A 134 -4.92 5.86 25.50
C ASN A 134 -6.18 6.73 25.56
N ASN A 135 -7.02 6.76 24.53
CA ASN A 135 -8.30 7.49 24.52
C ASN A 135 -9.41 6.92 25.44
N LYS A 136 -9.06 6.05 26.41
CA LYS A 136 -9.95 5.33 27.35
C LYS A 136 -10.97 4.37 26.70
N ARG A 137 -11.05 4.29 25.37
CA ARG A 137 -11.90 3.30 24.70
C ARG A 137 -11.28 1.90 24.82
N PRO A 138 -12.09 0.84 24.91
CA PRO A 138 -11.58 -0.52 24.74
C PRO A 138 -10.80 -0.64 23.44
N MET A 139 -9.70 -1.39 23.47
CA MET A 139 -8.98 -1.73 22.26
C MET A 139 -9.86 -2.65 21.39
N LYS A 140 -10.07 -2.27 20.13
CA LYS A 140 -10.83 -3.06 19.15
C LYS A 140 -10.07 -3.15 17.84
N THR A 141 -10.40 -4.16 17.04
CA THR A 141 -9.96 -4.24 15.64
C THR A 141 -10.50 -3.03 14.88
N ALA A 142 -9.62 -2.29 14.21
CA ALA A 142 -9.96 -1.01 13.62
C ALA A 142 -9.05 -0.71 12.41
N VAL A 143 -9.48 -1.17 11.23
CA VAL A 143 -8.65 -1.17 10.02
C VAL A 143 -8.58 0.22 9.39
N ALA A 144 -7.37 0.72 9.14
CA ALA A 144 -7.15 1.95 8.38
C ALA A 144 -7.19 1.68 6.87
N ALA A 145 -6.58 0.58 6.43
CA ALA A 145 -6.64 0.15 5.04
C ALA A 145 -6.73 -1.37 4.89
N MET A 146 -7.60 -1.82 4.00
CA MET A 146 -7.72 -3.20 3.54
C MET A 146 -7.36 -3.29 2.06
N ILE A 147 -6.34 -4.07 1.72
CA ILE A 147 -5.83 -4.20 0.35
C ILE A 147 -5.92 -5.67 -0.08
N GLN A 148 -6.73 -5.95 -1.10
CA GLN A 148 -6.95 -7.30 -1.62
C GLN A 148 -6.64 -7.42 -3.12
N GLY A 149 -6.85 -6.36 -3.91
CA GLY A 149 -6.62 -6.39 -5.35
C GLY A 149 -5.14 -6.51 -5.73
N ASP A 150 -4.84 -7.36 -6.71
CA ASP A 150 -3.47 -7.66 -7.15
C ASP A 150 -2.82 -6.45 -7.85
N LYS A 151 -1.48 -6.37 -7.84
CA LYS A 151 -0.70 -5.31 -8.51
C LYS A 151 -1.00 -3.91 -7.98
N SER A 152 -1.15 -3.80 -6.65
CA SER A 152 -1.41 -2.52 -6.00
C SER A 152 -0.12 -1.85 -5.49
N ALA A 153 -0.01 -0.53 -5.65
CA ALA A 153 1.19 0.21 -5.27
C ALA A 153 0.89 1.50 -4.48
N PHE A 154 1.61 1.70 -3.39
CA PHE A 154 1.42 2.80 -2.45
C PHE A 154 2.72 3.59 -2.28
N TYR A 155 2.69 4.87 -2.66
CA TYR A 155 3.86 5.75 -2.65
C TYR A 155 3.68 6.91 -1.70
N ARG A 156 4.57 7.01 -0.70
CA ARG A 156 4.49 8.09 0.29
C ARG A 156 3.09 8.18 0.91
N CYS A 157 2.46 7.05 1.20
CA CYS A 157 1.16 7.02 1.88
C CYS A 157 1.32 6.92 3.39
N GLY A 158 0.28 7.28 4.13
CA GLY A 158 0.17 7.03 5.56
C GLY A 158 -0.93 6.01 5.87
N PHE A 159 -0.69 5.13 6.84
CA PHE A 159 -1.65 4.15 7.35
C PHE A 159 -1.58 4.16 8.87
N PHE A 160 -2.57 4.77 9.53
CA PHE A 160 -2.52 5.01 10.97
C PHE A 160 -3.72 4.39 11.68
N GLY A 161 -3.43 3.58 12.69
CA GLY A 161 -4.42 2.96 13.56
C GLY A 161 -3.76 2.47 14.84
N PHE A 162 -4.34 1.44 15.46
CA PHE A 162 -3.82 0.85 16.69
C PHE A 162 -3.72 -0.69 16.58
N GLN A 163 -4.82 -1.41 16.72
CA GLN A 163 -4.89 -2.83 16.39
C GLN A 163 -5.37 -3.00 14.94
N ASP A 164 -4.71 -3.89 14.18
CA ASP A 164 -5.11 -4.30 12.82
C ASP A 164 -5.12 -3.13 11.80
N THR A 165 -4.10 -2.26 11.83
CA THR A 165 -4.09 -1.02 11.03
C THR A 165 -4.12 -1.25 9.51
N LEU A 166 -3.22 -2.10 9.00
CA LEU A 166 -3.09 -2.40 7.57
C LEU A 166 -3.37 -3.89 7.35
N TRP A 167 -4.53 -4.17 6.79
CA TRP A 167 -4.91 -5.50 6.36
C TRP A 167 -4.48 -5.73 4.90
N ASP A 168 -3.27 -6.25 4.74
CA ASP A 168 -2.66 -6.64 3.47
C ASP A 168 -3.10 -8.07 3.10
N VAL A 169 -4.34 -8.17 2.60
CA VAL A 169 -5.14 -9.40 2.54
C VAL A 169 -4.50 -10.45 1.64
N ALA A 170 -4.31 -10.13 0.37
CA ALA A 170 -3.85 -11.02 -0.68
C ALA A 170 -3.39 -10.21 -1.90
N GLY A 171 -2.73 -10.84 -2.87
CA GLY A 171 -2.23 -10.15 -4.07
C GLY A 171 -0.79 -9.64 -3.90
N ARG A 172 -0.24 -9.07 -4.98
CA ARG A 172 1.14 -8.56 -5.04
C ARG A 172 1.15 -7.06 -4.83
N HIS A 173 1.84 -6.61 -3.80
CA HIS A 173 1.81 -5.21 -3.41
C HIS A 173 3.20 -4.59 -3.23
N TYR A 174 3.26 -3.29 -3.48
CA TYR A 174 4.46 -2.50 -3.24
C TYR A 174 4.16 -1.25 -2.42
N PHE A 175 4.85 -1.11 -1.29
CA PHE A 175 4.75 0.06 -0.43
C PHE A 175 6.11 0.76 -0.38
N LYS A 176 6.21 1.97 -0.94
CA LYS A 176 7.47 2.73 -1.00
C LYS A 176 7.35 4.05 -0.23
N LEU A 177 8.27 4.31 0.69
CA LEU A 177 8.32 5.55 1.49
C LEU A 177 7.03 5.83 2.31
N CYS A 178 6.29 4.77 2.63
CA CYS A 178 5.06 4.88 3.43
C CYS A 178 5.38 5.02 4.93
N SER A 179 4.40 5.52 5.68
CA SER A 179 4.41 5.58 7.14
C SER A 179 3.28 4.71 7.67
N ILE A 180 3.58 3.68 8.45
CA ILE A 180 2.60 2.72 8.96
C ILE A 180 2.70 2.71 10.48
N GLN A 181 1.58 2.92 11.19
CA GLN A 181 1.57 3.04 12.65
C GLN A 181 0.55 2.10 13.29
N GLY A 182 0.95 1.39 14.35
CA GLY A 182 0.03 0.64 15.20
C GLY A 182 0.74 -0.02 16.40
N ALA A 183 0.02 -0.91 17.08
CA ALA A 183 0.47 -1.59 18.30
C ALA A 183 0.35 -3.11 18.22
N VAL A 184 -0.78 -3.65 17.77
CA VAL A 184 -1.05 -5.11 17.74
C VAL A 184 -1.43 -5.52 16.34
N ASP A 185 -0.71 -6.51 15.80
CA ASP A 185 -0.92 -7.12 14.48
C ASP A 185 -1.12 -6.07 13.37
N PHE A 186 -0.45 -4.92 13.47
CA PHE A 186 -0.89 -3.75 12.73
C PHE A 186 -0.51 -3.79 11.24
N ILE A 187 0.30 -4.77 10.82
CA ILE A 187 0.49 -5.18 9.43
C ILE A 187 0.21 -6.68 9.34
N PHE A 188 -0.96 -7.06 8.84
CA PHE A 188 -1.42 -8.44 8.86
C PHE A 188 -2.08 -8.84 7.55
N GLY A 189 -2.21 -10.15 7.32
CA GLY A 189 -2.79 -10.68 6.08
C GLY A 189 -1.86 -11.65 5.35
N ALA A 190 -2.21 -11.99 4.11
CA ALA A 190 -1.53 -12.98 3.28
C ALA A 190 -1.07 -12.41 1.93
N GLY A 191 -0.84 -11.10 1.84
CA GLY A 191 -0.22 -10.44 0.68
C GLY A 191 1.20 -10.92 0.37
N GLN A 192 1.59 -10.78 -0.89
CA GLN A 192 2.94 -10.93 -1.41
C GLN A 192 3.54 -9.53 -1.59
N SER A 193 4.16 -9.02 -0.53
CA SER A 193 4.32 -7.57 -0.40
C SER A 193 5.75 -7.16 -0.07
N LEU A 194 6.23 -6.16 -0.81
CA LEU A 194 7.51 -5.51 -0.58
C LEU A 194 7.27 -4.11 0.01
N TYR A 195 7.67 -3.94 1.26
CA TYR A 195 7.70 -2.67 1.99
C TYR A 195 9.11 -2.12 1.91
N GLU A 196 9.33 -1.10 1.07
CA GLU A 196 10.65 -0.53 0.82
C GLU A 196 10.76 0.90 1.37
N ARG A 197 11.77 1.13 2.20
CA ARG A 197 12.08 2.45 2.79
C ARG A 197 10.90 3.06 3.54
N CYS A 198 10.06 2.20 4.14
CA CYS A 198 8.93 2.62 4.95
C CYS A 198 9.38 2.95 6.38
N THR A 199 8.64 3.84 7.04
CA THR A 199 8.74 4.04 8.49
C THR A 199 7.63 3.25 9.15
N ILE A 200 8.02 2.36 10.06
CA ILE A 200 7.15 1.52 10.85
C ILE A 200 7.16 2.09 12.27
N SER A 201 6.06 2.74 12.66
CA SER A 201 5.90 3.49 13.90
C SER A 201 5.10 2.69 14.93
N VAL A 202 5.76 2.21 15.96
CA VAL A 202 5.15 1.38 17.02
C VAL A 202 4.61 2.27 18.13
N VAL A 203 3.35 2.07 18.52
CA VAL A 203 2.69 2.79 19.63
C VAL A 203 2.27 1.82 20.75
N ALA A 204 3.04 0.75 20.94
CA ALA A 204 2.80 -0.29 21.92
C ALA A 204 2.96 0.18 23.38
N GLY A 205 3.58 1.34 23.63
CA GLY A 205 3.69 1.92 24.97
C GLY A 205 2.36 2.31 25.59
N SER A 206 1.28 2.29 24.79
CA SER A 206 -0.10 2.52 25.22
C SER A 206 -0.88 1.22 25.46
N LEU A 207 -0.24 0.06 25.35
CA LEU A 207 -0.87 -1.21 25.69
C LEU A 207 -0.93 -1.38 27.22
N PRO A 208 -2.02 -1.97 27.74
CA PRO A 208 -2.19 -2.16 29.17
C PRO A 208 -1.12 -3.11 29.73
N ASN A 209 -0.71 -2.87 30.97
CA ASN A 209 0.23 -3.72 31.71
C ASN A 209 1.61 -3.90 31.07
N GLY A 210 1.99 -3.02 30.12
CA GLY A 210 3.28 -3.10 29.43
C GLY A 210 3.44 -4.35 28.56
N VAL A 211 2.32 -4.99 28.16
CA VAL A 211 2.38 -6.13 27.24
C VAL A 211 2.99 -5.68 25.91
N PRO A 212 3.84 -6.51 25.30
CA PRO A 212 4.46 -6.14 24.03
C PRO A 212 3.45 -6.11 22.89
N GLY A 213 3.69 -5.22 21.94
CA GLY A 213 3.00 -5.18 20.65
C GLY A 213 3.50 -6.22 19.65
N TYR A 214 2.90 -6.20 18.46
CA TYR A 214 3.26 -7.06 17.33
C TYR A 214 3.22 -6.24 16.04
N ILE A 215 4.36 -6.13 15.35
CA ILE A 215 4.41 -5.41 14.07
C ILE A 215 3.68 -6.17 12.98
N THR A 216 3.93 -7.48 12.87
CA THR A 216 3.36 -8.30 11.80
C THR A 216 2.57 -9.50 12.30
N ALA A 217 1.50 -9.84 11.59
CA ALA A 217 0.79 -11.12 11.72
C ALA A 217 0.53 -11.70 10.33
N GLN A 218 1.53 -12.39 9.78
CA GLN A 218 1.50 -12.87 8.39
C GLN A 218 0.79 -14.23 8.29
N GLY A 219 -0.08 -14.37 7.29
CA GLY A 219 -1.07 -15.43 7.15
C GLY A 219 -0.85 -16.42 6.01
N ARG A 220 0.40 -16.66 5.58
CA ARG A 220 0.71 -17.71 4.60
C ARG A 220 0.33 -19.09 5.14
N SER A 221 -0.47 -19.84 4.38
CA SER A 221 -1.10 -21.09 4.86
C SER A 221 -0.50 -22.36 4.26
N SER A 222 0.39 -22.25 3.26
CA SER A 222 1.03 -23.41 2.63
C SER A 222 2.45 -23.10 2.13
N ASN A 223 3.32 -24.11 2.13
CA ASN A 223 4.66 -24.02 1.53
C ASN A 223 4.63 -23.82 0.01
N LYS A 224 3.49 -24.05 -0.65
CA LYS A 224 3.30 -23.83 -2.10
C LYS A 224 3.01 -22.37 -2.45
N GLU A 225 2.57 -21.57 -1.48
CA GLU A 225 2.23 -20.16 -1.71
C GLU A 225 3.50 -19.28 -1.82
N THR A 226 3.43 -18.27 -2.69
CA THR A 226 4.52 -17.30 -2.92
C THR A 226 4.34 -16.00 -2.13
N ASN A 227 3.35 -15.91 -1.23
CA ASN A 227 3.05 -14.73 -0.41
C ASN A 227 3.95 -14.58 0.84
N GLY A 228 4.04 -13.37 1.39
CA GLY A 228 4.98 -13.04 2.45
C GLY A 228 5.23 -11.55 2.52
N PHE A 229 5.68 -11.08 3.68
CA PHE A 229 6.02 -9.67 3.87
C PHE A 229 7.54 -9.49 3.89
N VAL A 230 8.05 -8.61 3.02
CA VAL A 230 9.47 -8.25 2.97
C VAL A 230 9.61 -6.77 3.30
N PHE A 231 10.29 -6.47 4.40
CA PHE A 231 10.63 -5.12 4.83
C PHE A 231 12.08 -4.83 4.46
N LYS A 232 12.28 -4.03 3.42
CA LYS A 232 13.58 -3.68 2.85
C LYS A 232 13.91 -2.24 3.16
N GLU A 233 15.06 -2.00 3.80
CA GLU A 233 15.54 -0.64 4.11
C GLU A 233 14.56 0.18 4.95
N CYS A 234 13.73 -0.48 5.75
CA CYS A 234 12.74 0.17 6.60
C CYS A 234 13.37 0.71 7.89
N LYS A 235 12.65 1.63 8.53
CA LYS A 235 12.99 2.17 9.84
C LYS A 235 11.90 1.81 10.85
N ILE A 236 12.25 1.02 11.86
CA ILE A 236 11.37 0.64 12.96
C ILE A 236 11.69 1.51 14.18
N VAL A 237 10.72 2.33 14.56
CA VAL A 237 10.79 3.28 15.67
C VAL A 237 9.49 3.28 16.44
N GLY A 238 9.48 3.85 17.65
CA GLY A 238 8.25 3.95 18.41
C GLY A 238 8.51 3.90 19.91
N ASN A 239 7.47 3.51 20.65
CA ASN A 239 7.53 3.30 22.09
C ASN A 239 6.83 1.99 22.47
N GLY A 240 7.18 1.52 23.68
CA GLY A 240 6.74 0.24 24.21
C GLY A 240 7.42 -0.94 23.54
N ASN A 241 7.54 -2.04 24.28
CA ASN A 241 8.14 -3.27 23.78
C ASN A 241 7.29 -3.85 22.64
N THR A 242 7.93 -4.46 21.64
CA THR A 242 7.22 -5.11 20.53
C THR A 242 7.99 -6.31 19.99
N TYR A 243 7.24 -7.29 19.50
CA TYR A 243 7.76 -8.31 18.59
C TYR A 243 7.78 -7.77 17.15
N LEU A 244 8.71 -8.27 16.34
CA LEU A 244 8.75 -8.08 14.89
C LEU A 244 7.54 -8.76 14.23
N GLY A 245 7.03 -9.84 14.82
CA GLY A 245 5.79 -10.44 14.40
C GLY A 245 5.44 -11.74 15.10
N ARG A 246 4.23 -12.21 14.79
CA ARG A 246 3.71 -13.53 15.16
C ARG A 246 3.08 -14.26 13.99
N ALA A 247 3.07 -15.59 14.04
CA ALA A 247 2.56 -16.42 12.95
C ALA A 247 1.04 -16.55 12.99
N TRP A 248 0.32 -15.81 12.13
CA TRP A 248 -1.14 -15.95 12.03
C TRP A 248 -1.55 -17.29 11.41
N ARG A 249 -0.71 -17.86 10.53
CA ARG A 249 -0.90 -19.17 9.89
C ARG A 249 0.39 -19.98 9.84
N ASP A 250 0.25 -21.28 9.63
CA ASP A 250 1.28 -22.32 9.85
C ASP A 250 2.54 -22.18 8.98
N TYR A 251 2.50 -21.40 7.90
CA TYR A 251 3.63 -21.17 7.00
C TYR A 251 4.04 -19.69 6.91
N ALA A 252 3.71 -18.91 7.95
CA ALA A 252 3.94 -17.46 7.97
C ALA A 252 5.37 -17.09 7.54
N ARG A 253 5.47 -16.08 6.66
CA ARG A 253 6.74 -15.63 6.09
C ARG A 253 6.94 -14.14 6.19
N VAL A 254 7.97 -13.73 6.92
CA VAL A 254 8.36 -12.34 7.12
C VAL A 254 9.89 -12.21 7.05
N LEU A 255 10.39 -11.22 6.32
CA LEU A 255 11.80 -10.87 6.23
C LEU A 255 12.01 -9.39 6.55
N PHE A 256 12.88 -9.09 7.51
CA PHE A 256 13.46 -7.75 7.65
C PHE A 256 14.88 -7.75 7.06
N TYR A 257 15.09 -6.94 6.02
CA TYR A 257 16.36 -6.84 5.29
C TYR A 257 16.89 -5.41 5.30
N ASN A 258 18.15 -5.23 5.71
CA ASN A 258 18.85 -3.95 5.76
C ASN A 258 18.04 -2.84 6.48
N SER A 259 17.25 -3.22 7.48
CA SER A 259 16.34 -2.31 8.18
C SER A 259 16.97 -1.84 9.50
N SER A 260 16.61 -0.64 9.94
CA SER A 260 17.04 -0.10 11.25
C SER A 260 15.98 -0.36 12.31
N MET A 261 16.40 -0.83 13.48
CA MET A 261 15.54 -1.21 14.60
C MET A 261 15.98 -0.48 15.87
N SER A 262 15.09 0.35 16.41
CA SER A 262 15.25 0.92 17.76
C SER A 262 15.17 -0.17 18.84
N GLU A 263 15.59 0.17 20.05
CA GLU A 263 15.65 -0.66 21.26
C GLU A 263 14.32 -1.26 21.73
N ILE A 264 13.21 -0.89 21.09
CA ILE A 264 11.85 -1.36 21.43
C ILE A 264 11.59 -2.82 21.06
N ILE A 265 12.45 -3.43 20.24
CA ILE A 265 12.31 -4.84 19.84
C ILE A 265 12.66 -5.74 21.03
N VAL A 266 11.73 -6.60 21.43
CA VAL A 266 12.01 -7.58 22.49
C VAL A 266 13.13 -8.55 22.09
N PRO A 267 13.99 -9.01 23.02
CA PRO A 267 15.16 -9.82 22.67
C PRO A 267 14.84 -11.08 21.85
N GLN A 268 13.70 -11.73 22.12
CA GLN A 268 13.20 -12.90 21.41
C GLN A 268 12.90 -12.61 19.93
N GLY A 269 12.52 -11.36 19.60
CA GLY A 269 12.21 -10.86 18.27
C GLY A 269 10.88 -11.34 17.70
N TRP A 270 10.57 -12.63 17.84
CA TRP A 270 9.44 -13.28 17.19
C TRP A 270 8.65 -14.18 18.14
N ASP A 271 7.39 -14.41 17.78
CA ASP A 271 6.46 -15.28 18.49
C ASP A 271 5.86 -16.29 17.50
N SER A 272 5.89 -17.59 17.81
CA SER A 272 5.31 -18.63 16.95
C SER A 272 3.78 -18.73 17.11
N TRP A 273 3.19 -18.00 18.06
CA TRP A 273 1.78 -18.05 18.40
C TRP A 273 1.34 -19.50 18.69
N TYR A 274 0.41 -20.04 17.91
CA TYR A 274 -0.08 -21.41 18.06
C TYR A 274 0.75 -22.47 17.31
N ASN A 275 1.90 -22.09 16.71
CA ASN A 275 2.79 -22.99 15.97
C ASN A 275 3.96 -23.52 16.81
N VAL A 276 3.82 -23.56 18.14
CA VAL A 276 4.81 -24.19 19.03
C VAL A 276 5.02 -25.65 18.64
N GLY A 277 6.27 -26.07 18.44
CA GLY A 277 6.64 -27.40 17.95
C GLY A 277 6.53 -27.58 16.42
N ARG A 278 6.02 -26.58 15.71
CA ARG A 278 5.87 -26.54 14.24
C ARG A 278 6.59 -25.36 13.60
N GLU A 279 7.49 -24.70 14.34
CA GLU A 279 8.21 -23.51 13.87
C GLU A 279 9.13 -23.79 12.68
N TYR A 280 9.45 -25.06 12.42
CA TYR A 280 10.20 -25.47 11.24
C TYR A 280 9.49 -25.10 9.93
N GLN A 281 8.16 -24.94 9.94
CA GLN A 281 7.32 -24.52 8.80
C GLN A 281 7.36 -23.00 8.55
N LEU A 282 7.65 -22.20 9.58
CA LEU A 282 7.68 -20.74 9.51
C LEU A 282 8.92 -20.24 8.76
N THR A 283 8.82 -19.07 8.15
CA THR A 283 9.95 -18.36 7.53
C THR A 283 10.07 -16.95 8.08
N PHE A 284 10.52 -16.83 9.32
CA PHE A 284 10.90 -15.54 9.91
C PHE A 284 12.41 -15.36 9.84
N ALA A 285 12.85 -14.23 9.29
CA ALA A 285 14.25 -13.97 9.06
C ALA A 285 14.59 -12.48 9.23
N GLU A 286 15.81 -12.22 9.70
CA GLU A 286 16.43 -10.91 9.77
C GLU A 286 17.79 -11.00 9.06
N HIS A 287 18.12 -10.02 8.21
CA HIS A 287 19.41 -9.98 7.53
C HIS A 287 19.92 -8.55 7.38
N SER A 288 21.17 -8.31 7.79
CA SER A 288 21.83 -6.99 7.76
C SER A 288 21.06 -5.87 8.45
N CYS A 289 20.20 -6.19 9.41
CA CYS A 289 19.52 -5.17 10.21
C CYS A 289 20.51 -4.51 11.19
N LYS A 290 20.22 -3.27 11.58
CA LYS A 290 21.10 -2.44 12.42
C LYS A 290 20.30 -1.74 13.52
N GLY A 291 21.00 -1.27 14.55
CA GLY A 291 20.40 -0.55 15.68
C GLY A 291 20.28 -1.42 16.93
N LEU A 292 19.88 -0.82 18.05
CA LEU A 292 19.85 -1.51 19.34
C LEU A 292 18.87 -2.69 19.37
N GLY A 293 17.76 -2.60 18.62
CA GLY A 293 16.78 -3.68 18.52
C GLY A 293 17.21 -4.85 17.63
N SER A 294 18.32 -4.74 16.89
CA SER A 294 18.79 -5.79 15.99
C SER A 294 19.77 -6.78 16.62
N ASP A 295 19.93 -6.77 17.95
CA ASP A 295 20.75 -7.77 18.64
C ASP A 295 20.11 -9.16 18.51
N MET A 296 20.89 -10.10 17.96
CA MET A 296 20.47 -11.46 17.66
C MET A 296 20.79 -12.46 18.78
N ALA A 297 21.55 -12.07 19.81
CA ALA A 297 22.08 -12.98 20.83
C ALA A 297 21.01 -13.76 21.61
N ARG A 298 19.81 -13.20 21.73
CA ARG A 298 18.68 -13.77 22.49
C ARG A 298 17.45 -14.07 21.62
N ARG A 299 17.59 -14.04 20.29
CA ARG A 299 16.50 -14.36 19.38
C ARG A 299 16.05 -15.80 19.56
N VAL A 300 14.79 -16.05 19.20
CA VAL A 300 14.26 -17.41 19.11
C VAL A 300 15.17 -18.30 18.26
N LYS A 301 15.41 -19.54 18.72
CA LYS A 301 16.34 -20.48 18.06
C LYS A 301 15.88 -20.94 16.67
N TRP A 302 14.59 -20.83 16.38
CA TRP A 302 13.98 -21.29 15.13
C TRP A 302 13.96 -20.25 14.00
N ILE A 303 14.56 -19.07 14.22
CA ILE A 303 14.73 -18.06 13.17
C ILE A 303 15.48 -18.64 11.96
N LYS A 304 15.06 -18.29 10.74
CA LYS A 304 15.63 -18.85 9.52
C LYS A 304 16.82 -18.03 9.03
N LYS A 305 17.90 -18.75 8.66
CA LYS A 305 18.98 -18.22 7.84
C LYS A 305 18.70 -18.56 6.38
N LEU A 306 18.43 -17.55 5.56
CA LEU A 306 18.09 -17.73 4.15
C LEU A 306 19.35 -17.93 3.30
N SER A 307 19.26 -18.72 2.22
CA SER A 307 20.34 -18.82 1.24
C SER A 307 20.50 -17.50 0.47
N PRO A 308 21.71 -17.15 0.00
CA PRO A 308 21.92 -15.91 -0.76
C PRO A 308 20.99 -15.78 -1.98
N ARG A 309 20.75 -16.88 -2.71
CA ARG A 309 19.83 -16.91 -3.85
C ARG A 309 18.39 -16.57 -3.46
N TYR A 310 17.90 -17.17 -2.39
CA TYR A 310 16.52 -16.96 -1.94
C TYR A 310 16.34 -15.57 -1.32
N LEU A 311 17.33 -15.11 -0.56
CA LEU A 311 17.38 -13.74 -0.05
C LEU A 311 17.31 -12.72 -1.19
N ASN A 312 18.17 -12.85 -2.21
CA ASN A 312 18.19 -11.96 -3.37
C ASN A 312 16.84 -11.94 -4.10
N HIS A 313 16.20 -13.11 -4.27
CA HIS A 313 14.86 -13.19 -4.85
C HIS A 313 13.86 -12.36 -4.04
N LEU A 314 13.73 -12.61 -2.73
CA LEU A 314 12.79 -11.91 -1.84
C LEU A 314 13.02 -10.39 -1.78
N THR A 315 14.26 -9.93 -1.88
CA THR A 315 14.62 -8.50 -1.76
C THR A 315 14.62 -7.74 -3.09
N SER A 316 14.39 -8.44 -4.20
CA SER A 316 14.32 -7.86 -5.54
C SER A 316 12.87 -7.62 -5.97
N PHE A 317 12.66 -6.79 -6.99
CA PHE A 317 11.32 -6.64 -7.58
C PHE A 317 10.76 -7.96 -8.10
N SER A 318 11.59 -8.95 -8.46
CA SER A 318 11.10 -10.27 -8.90
C SER A 318 10.23 -11.00 -7.86
N PHE A 319 10.32 -10.62 -6.58
CA PHE A 319 9.44 -11.13 -5.55
C PHE A 319 7.99 -10.70 -5.76
N ILE A 320 7.72 -9.47 -6.20
CA ILE A 320 6.36 -8.96 -6.37
C ILE A 320 5.99 -8.75 -7.83
N ASP A 321 6.96 -8.64 -8.71
CA ASP A 321 6.85 -8.42 -10.14
C ASP A 321 7.58 -9.54 -10.85
N ASP A 322 6.89 -10.68 -10.92
CA ASP A 322 7.32 -11.85 -11.67
C ASP A 322 7.49 -11.53 -13.17
N ARG A 323 7.43 -12.55 -14.03
CA ARG A 323 7.60 -12.37 -15.49
C ARG A 323 6.55 -11.44 -16.14
N GLN A 324 5.56 -10.94 -15.41
CA GLN A 324 4.49 -10.08 -15.93
C GLN A 324 4.90 -8.61 -16.10
N GLY A 325 5.94 -8.13 -15.39
CA GLY A 325 6.46 -6.76 -15.51
C GLY A 325 5.43 -5.68 -15.18
N TRP A 326 4.54 -5.91 -14.22
CA TRP A 326 3.46 -4.98 -13.86
C TRP A 326 3.99 -3.67 -13.29
N MET A 327 5.13 -3.69 -12.59
CA MET A 327 5.74 -2.46 -12.05
C MET A 327 6.17 -1.53 -13.18
N ARG A 328 6.65 -2.09 -14.30
CA ARG A 328 7.03 -1.32 -15.50
C ARG A 328 5.82 -0.76 -16.26
N LYS A 329 4.61 -1.26 -15.99
CA LYS A 329 3.34 -0.85 -16.63
C LYS A 329 2.58 0.20 -15.81
N LEU A 330 3.12 0.61 -14.66
CA LEU A 330 2.52 1.66 -13.86
C LEU A 330 2.57 3.01 -14.63
N PRO A 331 1.55 3.87 -14.46
CA PRO A 331 1.34 5.06 -15.29
C PRO A 331 2.34 6.20 -15.02
N PHE A 332 3.33 5.97 -14.16
CA PHE A 332 4.44 6.89 -13.92
C PHE A 332 5.71 6.11 -13.60
N HIS A 333 6.85 6.64 -14.05
CA HIS A 333 8.17 6.09 -13.72
C HIS A 333 8.47 6.32 -12.23
N ILE A 334 8.96 5.27 -11.54
CA ILE A 334 9.11 5.15 -10.08
C ILE A 334 10.55 5.29 -9.60
#